data_AF-A0AAD5F1I8-F1
#
_entry.id   AF-A0AAD5F1I8-F1
#
_cell.length_a   1.000
_cell.length_b   1.000
_cell.length_c   1.000
_cell.angle_alpha   90.00
_cell.angle_beta   90.00
_cell.angle_gamma   90.00
#
_symmetry.space_group_name_H-M   'P 1'
#
loop_
_entity.id
_entity.type
_entity.pdbx_description
1 polymer ?
#
loop_
_entity_poly.entity_id
_entity_poly.type
_entity_poly.pdbx_seq_one_letter_code
_entity_poly.pdbx_strand_id
1 'polypeptide(L)'
;MGKKSGVEENTSPGTFHVLPPYAMLHVKDQLHVVEEVREGERLVVVATNVAETSLTIPGIKYFVDTGREKVKSYNSLNGMEIEEVQWISNASAAQRAGRAGRTEPGYCYHLYSSAAYSNIFPDFSLAEISKVPVDGVVLYMKSMNIDKLGPKSLLAKL
;
A
#
# COMPACT_ATOMS: atom_id res chain seq x y z
N MET A 1 47.96 -21.26 -24.93
CA MET A 1 47.50 -19.94 -24.44
C MET A 1 46.14 -19.62 -25.05
N GLY A 2 45.04 -19.99 -24.39
CA GLY A 2 43.69 -19.66 -24.84
C GLY A 2 43.30 -18.27 -24.35
N LYS A 3 43.01 -17.35 -25.27
CA LYS A 3 42.42 -16.04 -24.96
C LYS A 3 41.04 -16.27 -24.34
N LYS A 4 40.89 -15.99 -23.04
CA LYS A 4 39.58 -15.76 -22.43
C LYS A 4 39.05 -14.43 -22.97
N SER A 5 38.03 -14.47 -23.82
CA SER A 5 37.21 -13.32 -24.16
C SER A 5 36.43 -12.93 -22.90
N GLY A 6 36.91 -11.89 -22.20
CA GLY A 6 36.14 -11.23 -21.17
C GLY A 6 34.94 -10.55 -21.84
N VAL A 7 33.74 -11.06 -21.58
CA VAL A 7 32.52 -10.32 -21.85
C VAL A 7 32.49 -9.21 -20.79
N GLU A 8 32.80 -7.98 -21.20
CA GLU A 8 32.51 -6.81 -20.39
C GLU A 8 30.98 -6.69 -20.32
N GLU A 9 30.39 -7.15 -19.22
CA GLU A 9 28.99 -6.89 -18.92
C GLU A 9 28.81 -5.38 -18.76
N ASN A 10 28.21 -4.76 -19.77
CA ASN A 10 27.79 -3.37 -19.75
C ASN A 10 26.81 -3.17 -18.59
N THR A 11 27.33 -2.73 -17.44
CA THR A 11 26.60 -2.48 -16.20
C THR A 11 25.97 -1.09 -16.17
N SER A 12 25.63 -0.51 -17.34
CA SER A 12 24.83 0.70 -17.37
C SER A 12 23.41 0.34 -16.91
N PRO A 13 22.85 0.99 -15.86
CA PRO A 13 21.58 0.59 -15.25
C PRO A 13 20.33 0.77 -16.15
N GLY A 14 20.50 1.07 -17.44
CA GLY A 14 19.42 1.41 -18.36
C GLY A 14 18.78 2.75 -18.00
N THR A 15 17.73 3.12 -18.75
CA THR A 15 16.91 4.30 -18.43
C THR A 15 15.85 3.90 -17.40
N PHE A 16 15.58 4.75 -16.40
CA PHE A 16 14.47 4.52 -15.48
C PHE A 16 13.17 5.08 -16.03
N HIS A 17 12.12 4.27 -16.06
CA HIS A 17 10.76 4.68 -16.33
C HIS A 17 10.02 4.80 -14.99
N VAL A 18 9.83 6.03 -14.51
CA VAL A 18 9.28 6.30 -13.18
C VAL A 18 7.80 6.67 -13.28
N LEU A 19 6.93 5.91 -12.61
CA LEU A 19 5.48 6.14 -12.59
C LEU A 19 4.99 6.34 -11.15
N PRO A 20 4.27 7.43 -10.85
CA PRO A 20 3.69 7.65 -9.52
C PRO A 20 2.18 7.35 -9.50
N PRO A 21 1.71 6.11 -9.33
CA PRO A 21 0.30 5.84 -9.19
C PRO A 21 -0.21 6.36 -7.83
N TYR A 22 -0.93 7.47 -7.85
CA TYR A 22 -1.67 7.99 -6.69
C TYR A 22 -3.15 8.19 -7.01
N ALA A 23 -3.97 8.24 -5.97
CA ALA A 23 -5.43 8.17 -6.06
C ALA A 23 -6.08 9.27 -6.93
N MET A 24 -5.41 10.40 -7.17
CA MET A 24 -5.97 11.50 -7.99
C MET A 24 -5.62 11.41 -9.48
N LEU A 25 -4.83 10.42 -9.91
CA LEU A 25 -4.59 10.20 -11.34
C LEU A 25 -5.86 9.70 -12.03
N HIS A 26 -6.05 10.10 -13.30
CA HIS A 26 -7.11 9.52 -14.12
C HIS A 26 -6.88 8.01 -14.27
N VAL A 27 -7.96 7.24 -14.40
CA VAL A 27 -7.89 5.77 -14.54
C VAL A 27 -6.97 5.35 -15.68
N LYS A 28 -6.97 6.10 -16.80
CA LYS A 28 -6.07 5.86 -17.92
C LYS A 28 -4.59 5.99 -17.52
N ASP A 29 -4.26 6.99 -16.70
CA ASP A 29 -2.89 7.23 -16.24
C ASP A 29 -2.44 6.19 -15.20
N GLN A 30 -3.37 5.70 -14.37
CA GLN A 30 -3.12 4.60 -13.45
C GLN A 30 -2.84 3.27 -14.18
N LEU A 31 -3.41 3.05 -15.36
CA LEU A 31 -3.19 1.84 -16.15
C LEU A 31 -1.83 1.79 -16.86
N HIS A 32 -1.11 2.91 -17.00
CA HIS A 32 0.23 2.87 -17.63
C HIS A 32 1.23 2.03 -16.82
N VAL A 33 0.98 1.82 -15.52
CA VAL A 33 1.84 0.98 -14.68
C VAL A 33 1.75 -0.51 -15.00
N VAL A 34 0.73 -0.95 -15.73
CA VAL A 34 0.58 -2.35 -16.17
C VAL A 34 1.05 -2.58 -17.61
N GLU A 35 1.46 -1.53 -18.32
CA GLU A 35 1.98 -1.63 -19.68
C GLU A 35 3.37 -2.29 -19.70
N GLU A 36 3.72 -2.93 -20.82
CA GLU A 36 5.04 -3.54 -20.98
C GLU A 36 6.15 -2.48 -20.98
N VAL A 37 7.20 -2.76 -20.20
CA VAL A 37 8.38 -1.92 -20.10
C VAL A 37 9.26 -2.15 -21.32
N ARG A 38 9.74 -1.08 -21.95
CA ARG A 38 10.63 -1.17 -23.12
C ARG A 38 11.94 -1.88 -22.76
N GLU A 39 12.51 -2.60 -23.73
CA GLU A 39 13.79 -3.26 -23.55
C GLU A 39 14.89 -2.25 -23.21
N GLY A 40 15.68 -2.54 -22.18
CA GLY A 40 16.71 -1.64 -21.66
C GLY A 40 16.21 -0.56 -20.68
N GLU A 41 14.91 -0.50 -20.39
CA GLU A 41 14.35 0.35 -19.34
C GLU A 41 14.05 -0.44 -18.06
N ARG A 42 14.11 0.23 -16.90
CA ARG A 42 13.64 -0.30 -15.62
C ARG A 42 12.46 0.52 -15.12
N LEU A 43 11.33 -0.17 -14.91
CA LEU A 43 10.17 0.41 -14.27
C LEU A 43 10.43 0.66 -12.78
N VAL A 44 10.12 1.87 -12.33
CA VAL A 44 10.16 2.29 -10.93
C VAL A 44 8.81 2.86 -10.58
N VAL A 45 8.13 2.23 -9.63
CA VAL A 45 6.79 2.65 -9.22
C VAL A 45 6.88 3.30 -7.84
N VAL A 46 6.49 4.57 -7.75
CA VAL A 46 6.45 5.31 -6.47
C VAL A 46 5.00 5.46 -6.06
N ALA A 47 4.56 4.61 -5.13
CA ALA A 47 3.17 4.53 -4.75
C ALA A 47 2.95 4.84 -3.26
N THR A 48 1.72 5.26 -2.93
CA THR A 48 1.23 5.33 -1.55
C THR A 48 0.60 3.99 -1.17
N ASN A 49 -0.15 3.95 -0.06
CA ASN A 49 -1.01 2.83 0.34
C ASN A 49 -1.97 2.35 -0.78
N VAL A 50 -2.16 3.11 -1.85
CA VAL A 50 -2.89 2.65 -3.05
C VAL A 50 -2.28 1.37 -3.65
N ALA A 51 -0.95 1.19 -3.58
CA ALA A 51 -0.33 -0.06 -4.02
C ALA A 51 -0.51 -1.23 -3.02
N GLU A 52 -0.98 -0.95 -1.80
CA GLU A 52 -1.22 -1.97 -0.78
C GLU A 52 -2.45 -2.81 -1.11
N THR A 53 -3.46 -2.25 -1.79
CA THR A 53 -4.71 -2.93 -2.12
C THR A 53 -5.00 -2.88 -3.62
N SER A 54 -5.24 -4.06 -4.20
CA SER A 54 -5.90 -4.26 -5.50
C SER A 54 -5.16 -4.05 -6.83
N LEU A 55 -3.91 -3.56 -6.87
CA LEU A 55 -3.14 -3.51 -8.14
C LEU A 55 -2.00 -4.54 -8.16
N THR A 56 -2.00 -5.41 -9.18
CA THR A 56 -0.89 -6.32 -9.46
C THR A 56 -0.11 -5.76 -10.63
N ILE A 57 1.12 -5.33 -10.37
CA ILE A 57 2.02 -4.82 -11.40
C ILE A 57 2.96 -5.97 -11.79
N PRO A 58 2.94 -6.44 -13.04
CA PRO A 58 3.82 -7.52 -13.48
C PRO A 58 5.29 -7.09 -13.43
N GLY A 59 6.19 -8.02 -13.10
CA GLY A 59 7.64 -7.78 -13.14
C GLY A 59 8.22 -7.01 -11.95
N ILE A 60 7.45 -6.78 -10.88
CA ILE A 60 7.99 -6.18 -9.65
C ILE A 60 8.84 -7.20 -8.89
N LYS A 61 10.15 -7.06 -9.04
CA LYS A 61 11.17 -7.85 -8.32
C LYS A 61 11.61 -7.23 -7.01
N TYR A 62 11.54 -5.91 -6.88
CA TYR A 62 12.08 -5.18 -5.75
C TYR A 62 10.99 -4.31 -5.14
N PHE A 63 10.74 -4.48 -3.85
CA PHE A 63 9.85 -3.65 -3.07
C PHE A 63 10.65 -2.95 -1.98
N VAL A 64 10.47 -1.64 -1.85
CA VAL A 64 11.13 -0.83 -0.81
C VAL A 64 10.04 -0.25 0.09
N ASP A 65 10.03 -0.66 1.36
CA ASP A 65 9.00 -0.24 2.32
C ASP A 65 9.56 0.74 3.34
N THR A 66 8.92 1.91 3.45
CA THR A 66 9.27 2.90 4.47
C THR A 66 8.74 2.54 5.87
N GLY A 67 7.77 1.62 5.95
CA GLY A 67 7.07 1.30 7.20
C GLY A 67 6.12 2.40 7.67
N ARG A 68 5.89 3.42 6.85
CA ARG A 68 5.07 4.58 7.22
C ARG A 68 3.86 4.69 6.29
N GLU A 69 2.80 5.24 6.84
CA GLU A 69 1.58 5.55 6.10
C GLU A 69 0.99 6.88 6.55
N LYS A 70 0.27 7.53 5.64
CA LYS A 70 -0.55 8.69 5.97
C LYS A 70 -1.99 8.22 6.13
N VAL A 71 -2.58 8.46 7.30
CA VAL A 71 -3.95 8.05 7.63
C VAL A 71 -4.79 9.24 8.04
N LYS A 72 -6.11 9.06 7.90
CA LYS A 72 -7.08 9.91 8.58
C LYS A 72 -7.33 9.35 9.97
N SER A 73 -7.32 10.23 10.96
CA SER A 73 -7.58 9.94 12.36
C SER A 73 -8.70 10.85 12.84
N TYR A 74 -9.66 10.29 13.58
CA TYR A 74 -10.81 11.02 14.09
C TYR A 74 -10.74 11.11 15.61
N ASN A 75 -10.74 12.34 16.12
CA ASN A 75 -10.81 12.60 17.55
C ASN A 75 -12.27 12.80 17.96
N SER A 76 -12.84 11.77 18.58
CA SER A 76 -14.24 11.78 19.04
C SER A 76 -14.55 12.76 20.16
N LEU A 77 -13.54 13.25 20.90
CA LEU A 77 -13.74 14.21 21.99
C LEU A 77 -14.00 15.63 21.48
N ASN A 78 -13.39 16.00 20.35
CA ASN A 78 -13.52 17.35 19.78
C ASN A 78 -14.16 17.36 18.38
N GLY A 79 -14.49 16.19 17.83
CA GLY A 79 -15.16 16.05 16.53
C GLY A 79 -14.28 16.40 15.33
N MET A 80 -12.94 16.43 15.50
CA MET A 80 -12.02 16.82 14.42
C MET A 80 -11.37 15.62 13.74
N GLU A 81 -11.33 15.69 12.42
CA GLU A 81 -10.49 14.82 11.59
C GLU A 81 -9.11 15.46 11.38
N ILE A 82 -8.07 14.66 11.51
CA ILE A 82 -6.69 15.05 11.19
C ILE A 82 -6.07 14.04 10.23
N GLU A 83 -5.14 14.51 9.41
CA GLU A 83 -4.29 13.64 8.60
C GLU A 83 -2.89 13.60 9.20
N GLU A 84 -2.43 12.42 9.56
CA GLU A 84 -1.13 12.23 10.19
C GLU A 84 -0.35 11.08 9.56
N VAL A 85 0.98 11.16 9.66
CA VAL A 85 1.86 10.08 9.24
C VAL A 85 2.17 9.21 10.46
N GLN A 86 1.92 7.92 10.37
CA GLN A 86 2.13 6.95 11.42
C GLN A 86 2.90 5.72 10.93
N TRP A 87 3.22 4.81 11.87
CA TRP A 87 3.75 3.49 11.54
C TRP A 87 2.62 2.59 11.02
N ILE A 88 2.93 1.77 10.03
CA ILE A 88 2.01 0.72 9.56
C ILE A 88 1.91 -0.40 10.59
N SER A 89 0.88 -1.24 10.45
CA SER A 89 0.77 -2.46 11.25
C SER A 89 1.68 -3.58 10.74
N ASN A 90 1.98 -4.56 11.61
CA ASN A 90 2.69 -5.78 11.24
C ASN A 90 1.96 -6.53 10.10
N ALA A 91 0.62 -6.58 10.16
CA ALA A 91 -0.19 -7.15 9.10
C ALA A 91 -0.04 -6.40 7.76
N SER A 92 -0.04 -5.06 7.78
CA SER A 92 0.16 -4.24 6.57
C SER A 92 1.56 -4.43 5.98
N ALA A 93 2.60 -4.42 6.82
CA ALA A 93 3.97 -4.69 6.41
C ALA A 93 4.13 -6.08 5.75
N ALA A 94 3.50 -7.11 6.31
CA ALA A 94 3.49 -8.45 5.72
C ALA A 94 2.77 -8.48 4.36
N GLN A 95 1.64 -7.77 4.23
CA GLN A 95 0.91 -7.66 2.97
C GLN A 95 1.72 -6.92 1.89
N ARG A 96 2.42 -5.85 2.27
CA ARG A 96 3.32 -5.06 1.41
C ARG A 96 4.52 -5.89 0.95
N ALA A 97 5.15 -6.64 1.85
CA ALA A 97 6.24 -7.54 1.51
C ALA A 97 5.82 -8.60 0.47
N GLY A 98 4.58 -9.10 0.56
CA GLY A 98 3.99 -10.02 -0.42
C GLY A 98 3.69 -9.42 -1.80
N ARG A 99 4.07 -8.16 -2.07
CA ARG A 99 3.98 -7.53 -3.39
C ARG A 99 5.18 -7.87 -4.27
N ALA A 100 6.38 -7.83 -3.72
CA ALA A 100 7.54 -8.47 -4.36
C ALA A 100 7.37 -9.98 -4.22
N GLY A 101 7.22 -10.70 -5.33
CA GLY A 101 6.95 -12.14 -5.28
C GLY A 101 5.69 -12.62 -5.98
N ARG A 102 4.87 -11.72 -6.54
CA ARG A 102 3.58 -12.10 -7.15
C ARG A 102 3.72 -12.89 -8.44
N THR A 103 4.66 -12.50 -9.30
CA THR A 103 4.88 -13.12 -10.61
C THR A 103 6.16 -13.96 -10.66
N GLU A 104 7.13 -13.66 -9.81
CA GLU A 104 8.45 -14.30 -9.75
C GLU A 104 9.12 -13.98 -8.40
N PRO A 105 10.18 -14.69 -7.98
CA PRO A 105 10.90 -14.39 -6.75
C PRO A 105 11.36 -12.92 -6.68
N GLY A 106 11.10 -12.28 -5.55
CA GLY A 106 11.42 -10.88 -5.33
C GLY A 106 12.07 -10.62 -3.97
N TYR A 107 12.56 -9.39 -3.80
CA TYR A 107 13.19 -8.89 -2.60
C TYR A 107 12.39 -7.74 -2.02
N CYS A 108 12.18 -7.78 -0.70
CA CYS A 108 11.60 -6.69 0.05
C CYS A 108 12.68 -6.05 0.94
N TYR A 109 12.90 -4.76 0.76
CA TYR A 109 13.83 -3.94 1.54
C TYR A 109 13.04 -3.06 2.50
N HIS A 110 13.21 -3.31 3.80
CA HIS A 110 12.58 -2.52 4.84
C HIS A 110 13.52 -1.38 5.27
N LEU A 111 13.02 -0.14 5.28
CA LEU A 111 13.77 1.04 5.73
C LEU A 111 13.62 1.28 7.25
N TYR A 112 13.31 0.23 7.99
CA TYR A 112 13.12 0.23 9.44
C TYR A 112 13.79 -1.02 10.04
N SER A 113 14.15 -0.93 11.32
CA SER A 113 14.81 -2.03 12.02
C SER A 113 13.81 -3.11 12.45
N SER A 114 14.31 -4.33 12.65
CA SER A 114 13.54 -5.42 13.27
C SER A 114 13.03 -5.04 14.66
N ALA A 115 13.80 -4.25 15.42
CA ALA A 115 13.38 -3.74 16.72
C ALA A 115 12.18 -2.79 16.61
N ALA A 116 12.13 -1.93 15.59
CA ALA A 116 10.97 -1.08 15.34
C ALA A 116 9.74 -1.91 14.97
N TYR A 117 9.91 -2.87 14.05
CA TYR A 117 8.85 -3.79 13.66
C TYR A 117 8.25 -4.56 14.85
N SER A 118 9.10 -5.11 15.73
CA SER A 118 8.60 -5.91 16.86
C SER A 118 8.06 -5.09 18.04
N ASN A 119 8.57 -3.89 18.29
CA ASN A 119 8.26 -3.14 19.52
C ASN A 119 7.41 -1.90 19.31
N ILE A 120 7.33 -1.35 18.08
CA ILE A 120 6.66 -0.07 17.80
C ILE A 120 5.40 -0.28 16.96
N PHE A 121 5.41 -1.23 16.03
CA PHE A 121 4.31 -1.41 15.09
C PHE A 121 3.15 -2.12 15.80
N PRO A 122 1.89 -1.67 15.62
CA PRO A 122 0.75 -2.43 16.09
C PRO A 122 0.58 -3.71 15.27
N ASP A 123 0.02 -4.76 15.84
CA ASP A 123 -0.21 -6.01 15.10
C ASP A 123 -1.19 -5.82 13.92
N PHE A 124 -2.24 -5.04 14.16
CA PHE A 124 -3.31 -4.77 13.20
C PHE A 124 -3.67 -3.29 13.18
N SER A 125 -4.06 -2.79 12.01
CA SER A 125 -4.60 -1.44 11.87
C SER A 125 -5.99 -1.35 12.51
N LEU A 126 -6.35 -0.18 13.05
CA LEU A 126 -7.70 0.07 13.55
C LEU A 126 -8.74 -0.14 12.44
N ALA A 127 -9.94 -0.56 12.82
CA ALA A 127 -11.06 -0.67 11.90
C ALA A 127 -11.41 0.71 11.31
N GLU A 128 -11.74 0.78 10.02
CA GLU A 128 -12.06 2.04 9.34
C GLU A 128 -13.21 2.81 9.98
N ILE A 129 -14.23 2.10 10.49
CA ILE A 129 -15.37 2.71 11.21
C ILE A 129 -14.94 3.48 12.47
N SER A 130 -13.80 3.14 13.06
CA SER A 130 -13.25 3.82 14.23
C SER A 130 -12.44 5.07 13.88
N LYS A 131 -12.14 5.29 12.59
CA LYS A 131 -11.28 6.38 12.10
C LYS A 131 -12.06 7.53 11.45
N VAL A 132 -13.37 7.38 11.30
CA VAL A 132 -14.25 8.35 10.63
C VAL A 132 -15.46 8.68 11.50
N PRO A 133 -16.03 9.90 11.37
CA PRO A 133 -17.33 10.22 11.97
C PRO A 133 -18.41 9.26 11.49
N VAL A 134 -19.18 8.72 12.43
CA VAL A 134 -20.23 7.73 12.14
C VAL A 134 -21.57 8.38 11.81
N ASP A 135 -21.70 9.70 11.92
CA ASP A 135 -22.92 10.48 11.72
C ASP A 135 -23.60 10.16 10.38
N GLY A 136 -22.82 10.19 9.29
CA GLY A 136 -23.32 9.87 7.95
C GLY A 136 -23.84 8.43 7.84
N VAL A 137 -23.10 7.47 8.42
CA VAL A 137 -23.50 6.05 8.44
C VAL A 137 -24.77 5.87 9.26
N VAL A 138 -24.86 6.50 10.43
CA VAL A 138 -26.04 6.43 11.31
C VAL A 138 -27.27 7.04 10.64
N LEU A 139 -27.14 8.20 9.98
CA LEU A 139 -28.22 8.83 9.23
C LEU A 139 -28.70 7.94 8.09
N TYR A 140 -27.76 7.35 7.34
CA TYR A 140 -28.09 6.41 6.27
C TYR A 140 -28.83 5.18 6.80
N MET A 141 -28.36 4.58 7.90
CA MET A 141 -29.02 3.43 8.52
C MET A 141 -30.43 3.77 9.05
N LYS A 142 -30.62 4.96 9.61
CA LYS A 142 -31.96 5.43 10.02
C LYS A 142 -32.90 5.61 8.82
N SER A 143 -32.40 6.09 7.68
CA SER A 143 -33.20 6.19 6.45
C SER A 143 -33.65 4.82 5.93
N MET A 144 -32.92 3.75 6.28
CA MET A 144 -33.26 2.37 5.99
C MET A 144 -34.10 1.69 7.09
N ASN A 145 -34.65 2.46 8.04
CA ASN A 145 -35.42 1.94 9.20
C ASN A 145 -34.64 0.91 10.03
N ILE A 146 -33.34 1.15 10.26
CA ILE A 146 -32.53 0.38 11.20
C ILE A 146 -32.41 1.17 12.51
N ASP A 147 -33.33 0.92 13.44
CA ASP A 147 -33.44 1.71 14.68
C ASP A 147 -32.47 1.26 15.79
N LYS A 148 -32.01 0.01 15.76
CA LYS A 148 -31.07 -0.53 16.76
C LYS A 148 -29.67 -0.60 16.18
N LEU A 149 -28.78 0.23 16.72
CA LEU A 149 -27.36 0.31 16.38
C LEU A 149 -26.55 -0.36 17.48
N GLY A 150 -26.34 -1.66 17.36
CA GLY A 150 -25.49 -2.45 18.23
C GLY A 150 -24.73 -3.50 17.43
N PRO A 151 -23.59 -4.01 17.94
CA PRO A 151 -22.76 -4.95 17.19
C PRO A 151 -23.52 -6.22 16.75
N LYS A 152 -24.49 -6.67 17.56
CA LYS A 152 -25.35 -7.81 17.22
C LYS A 152 -26.46 -7.49 16.21
N SER A 153 -26.92 -6.24 16.15
CA SER A 153 -28.01 -5.84 15.23
C SER A 153 -27.51 -5.45 13.84
N LEU A 154 -26.26 -4.97 13.72
CA LEU A 154 -25.61 -4.73 12.42
C LEU A 154 -25.36 -6.04 11.66
N LEU A 155 -24.85 -7.07 12.35
CA LEU A 155 -24.51 -8.35 11.72
C LEU A 155 -25.72 -9.23 11.39
N ALA A 156 -26.89 -8.97 11.98
CA ALA A 156 -28.10 -9.76 11.77
C ALA A 156 -28.96 -9.31 10.56
N LYS A 157 -28.58 -8.20 9.90
CA LYS A 157 -29.29 -7.66 8.73
C LYS A 157 -28.42 -7.59 7.46
N LEU A 158 -27.17 -8.07 7.53
CA LEU A 158 -26.29 -8.37 6.40
C LEU A 158 -26.33 -9.89 6.15
#